data_AF-A0A951VB17-F1
#
_entry.id   AF-A0A951VB17-F1
#
_cell.length_a   1.000
_cell.length_b   1.000
_cell.length_c   1.000
_cell.angle_alpha   90.00
_cell.angle_beta   90.00
_cell.angle_gamma   90.00
#
_symmetry.space_group_name_H-M   'P 1'
#
loop_
_entity.id
_entity.type
_entity.pdbx_description
1 polymer ?
#
loop_
_entity_poly.entity_id
_entity_poly.type
_entity_poly.pdbx_seq_one_letter_code
_entity_poly.pdbx_strand_id
1 'polypeptide(L)'
;MDLKLFFEMPKSVAHKQYEALRMYYIDGAPAHQVAQRYGYTYRAFTSLVTNFRRRIIMNPRDSIFFIENSPGRKVSAETNDAKSVIIGMRKKYYSVPEIKVTLDGLGHSLSEKNIYNILSSEGFSRLPRRSKLAKQQLDKVQVEAEKSIRLSYISETFKSSNAGILMFLAFIRRYGVDRIIARSDYPGTSVIDKSSSILCFLALKLANRRRYSSDDTWCMDRGMGLFAGLNVLPKTAWYTSYSDRVTPQMNRSFLKKLHQLWIRHGLLNDTANLDFTTIPYRGDDSHLENNWSGKRGKALASMLAVLAHDPDSGLIDYGSADVMQKDESAVVLEFLDFYREGDKNKENKLRYIVFDSRFTNYENLRKLDDGQV
;
A
#
# COMPACT_ATOMS: atom_id res chain seq x y z
N MET A 1 -62.70 17.42 7.95
CA MET A 1 -62.75 16.16 8.73
C MET A 1 -62.82 16.59 10.19
N ASP A 2 -63.93 16.30 10.89
CA ASP A 2 -64.04 16.63 12.31
C ASP A 2 -62.96 15.85 13.07
N LEU A 3 -62.11 16.56 13.82
CA LEU A 3 -61.00 15.97 14.56
C LEU A 3 -61.50 14.99 15.63
N LYS A 4 -62.75 15.16 16.10
CA LYS A 4 -63.39 14.20 17.02
C LYS A 4 -63.60 12.84 16.37
N LEU A 5 -63.97 12.80 15.10
CA LEU A 5 -64.21 11.55 14.37
C LEU A 5 -62.95 10.66 14.28
N PHE A 6 -61.75 11.25 14.34
CA PHE A 6 -60.51 10.48 14.38
C PHE A 6 -60.43 9.57 15.62
N PHE A 7 -60.86 10.07 16.78
CA PHE A 7 -60.88 9.34 18.05
C PHE A 7 -62.15 8.50 18.21
N GLU A 8 -63.29 8.96 17.70
CA GLU A 8 -64.57 8.25 17.83
C GLU A 8 -64.68 7.05 16.88
N MET A 9 -63.95 7.03 15.77
CA MET A 9 -64.00 5.95 14.76
C MET A 9 -62.61 5.42 14.40
N PRO A 10 -61.95 4.65 15.28
CA PRO A 10 -60.62 4.12 15.03
C PRO A 10 -60.62 3.12 13.85
N LYS A 11 -59.88 3.44 12.78
CA LYS A 11 -59.80 2.59 11.57
C LYS A 11 -58.76 1.47 11.68
N SER A 12 -57.68 1.67 12.42
CA SER A 12 -56.64 0.64 12.58
C SER A 12 -56.96 -0.29 13.75
N VAL A 13 -56.60 -1.57 13.62
CA VAL A 13 -56.85 -2.58 14.67
C VAL A 13 -56.16 -2.19 15.98
N ALA A 14 -54.92 -1.69 15.93
CA ALA A 14 -54.17 -1.27 17.10
C ALA A 14 -54.83 -0.07 17.81
N HIS A 15 -55.27 0.94 17.07
CA HIS A 15 -55.98 2.09 17.64
C HIS A 15 -57.31 1.67 18.27
N LYS A 16 -58.05 0.77 17.62
CA LYS A 16 -59.30 0.21 18.12
C LYS A 16 -59.11 -0.61 19.39
N GLN A 17 -58.04 -1.40 19.49
CA GLN A 17 -57.70 -2.15 20.71
C GLN A 17 -57.32 -1.20 21.85
N TYR A 18 -56.52 -0.17 21.55
CA TYR A 18 -56.14 0.85 22.53
C TYR A 18 -57.36 1.58 23.11
N GLU A 19 -58.25 2.11 22.27
CA GLU A 19 -59.47 2.82 22.72
C GLU A 19 -60.45 1.90 23.46
N ALA A 20 -60.59 0.64 23.03
CA ALA A 20 -61.42 -0.33 23.75
C ALA A 20 -60.87 -0.66 25.14
N LEU A 21 -59.56 -0.89 25.27
CA LEU A 21 -58.92 -1.13 26.58
C LEU A 21 -58.95 0.12 27.46
N ARG A 22 -58.76 1.31 26.87
CA ARG A 22 -58.89 2.60 27.57
C ARG A 22 -60.30 2.79 28.13
N MET A 23 -61.34 2.55 27.32
CA MET A 23 -62.74 2.65 27.78
C MET A 23 -63.07 1.65 28.91
N TYR A 24 -62.46 0.46 28.89
CA TYR A 24 -62.65 -0.53 29.95
C TYR A 24 -61.91 -0.19 31.25
N TYR A 25 -60.64 0.21 31.16
CA TYR A 25 -59.80 0.43 32.35
C TYR A 25 -59.90 1.86 32.92
N ILE A 26 -60.13 2.88 32.09
CA ILE A 26 -60.22 4.29 32.50
C ILE A 26 -61.66 4.72 32.69
N ASP A 27 -62.53 4.46 31.70
CA ASP A 27 -63.93 4.90 31.77
C ASP A 27 -64.83 3.93 32.56
N GLY A 28 -64.29 2.79 33.01
CA GLY A 28 -64.97 1.81 33.86
C GLY A 28 -66.15 1.09 33.19
N ALA A 29 -66.27 1.17 31.87
CA ALA A 29 -67.40 0.58 31.15
C ALA A 29 -67.36 -0.96 31.20
N PRO A 30 -68.51 -1.63 31.41
CA PRO A 30 -68.54 -3.09 31.49
C PRO A 30 -68.17 -3.72 30.15
N ALA A 31 -67.49 -4.87 30.19
CA ALA A 31 -66.91 -5.53 29.02
C ALA A 31 -67.90 -5.80 27.86
N HIS A 32 -69.19 -6.00 28.15
CA HIS A 32 -70.21 -6.20 27.12
C HIS A 32 -70.50 -4.91 26.34
N GLN A 33 -70.53 -3.75 27.00
CA GLN A 33 -70.74 -2.45 26.35
C GLN A 33 -69.54 -2.06 25.49
N VAL A 34 -68.32 -2.28 26.00
CA VAL A 34 -67.09 -2.01 25.25
C VAL A 34 -67.00 -2.92 24.02
N ALA A 35 -67.31 -4.22 24.18
CA ALA A 35 -67.32 -5.15 23.08
C ALA A 35 -68.32 -4.74 21.99
N GLN A 36 -69.55 -4.37 22.37
CA GLN A 36 -70.56 -3.91 21.41
C GLN A 36 -70.13 -2.63 20.68
N ARG A 37 -69.64 -1.62 21.42
CA ARG A 37 -69.26 -0.31 20.86
C ARG A 37 -68.13 -0.43 19.83
N TYR A 38 -67.16 -1.27 20.10
CA TYR A 38 -66.03 -1.52 19.20
C TYR A 38 -66.22 -2.80 18.37
N GLY A 39 -67.43 -3.37 18.24
CA GLY A 39 -67.67 -4.52 17.35
C GLY A 39 -66.81 -5.77 17.64
N TYR A 40 -66.51 -6.05 18.90
CA TYR A 40 -65.95 -7.32 19.36
C TYR A 40 -67.06 -8.23 19.90
N THR A 41 -66.85 -9.55 19.86
CA THR A 41 -67.65 -10.44 20.72
C THR A 41 -67.20 -10.31 22.17
N TYR A 42 -68.10 -10.57 23.13
CA TYR A 42 -67.77 -10.50 24.56
C TYR A 42 -66.54 -11.37 24.92
N ARG A 43 -66.46 -12.59 24.37
CA ARG A 43 -65.31 -13.50 24.57
C ARG A 43 -64.01 -12.95 23.96
N ALA A 44 -64.08 -12.35 22.77
CA ALA A 44 -62.91 -11.77 22.13
C ALA A 44 -62.36 -10.59 22.93
N PHE A 45 -63.23 -9.72 23.45
CA PHE A 45 -62.81 -8.57 24.24
C PHE A 45 -62.24 -8.98 25.60
N THR A 46 -62.86 -9.94 26.31
CA THR A 46 -62.32 -10.45 27.57
C THR A 46 -60.95 -11.13 27.39
N SER A 47 -60.73 -11.86 26.28
CA SER A 47 -59.41 -12.39 25.94
C SER A 47 -58.37 -11.30 25.68
N LEU A 48 -58.75 -10.21 24.98
CA LEU A 48 -57.89 -9.04 24.76
C LEU A 48 -57.46 -8.42 26.10
N VAL A 49 -58.40 -8.23 27.03
CA VAL A 49 -58.15 -7.70 28.38
C VAL A 49 -57.17 -8.60 29.15
N THR A 50 -57.39 -9.91 29.15
CA THR A 50 -56.49 -10.87 29.82
C THR A 50 -55.09 -10.86 29.22
N ASN A 51 -54.97 -10.86 27.90
CA ASN A 51 -53.68 -10.87 27.20
C ASN A 51 -52.92 -9.56 27.42
N PHE A 52 -53.61 -8.42 27.36
CA PHE A 52 -53.04 -7.11 27.66
C PHE A 52 -52.51 -7.04 29.10
N ARG A 53 -53.32 -7.48 30.08
CA ARG A 53 -52.92 -7.52 31.48
C ARG A 53 -51.68 -8.39 31.70
N ARG A 54 -51.65 -9.58 31.10
CA ARG A 54 -50.50 -10.49 31.20
C ARG A 54 -49.23 -9.84 30.63
N ARG A 55 -49.31 -9.19 29.47
CA ARG A 55 -48.17 -8.53 28.83
C ARG A 55 -47.61 -7.37 29.67
N ILE A 56 -48.47 -6.51 30.20
CA ILE A 56 -48.04 -5.39 31.05
C ILE A 56 -47.42 -5.89 32.36
N ILE A 57 -47.95 -6.94 32.98
CA ILE A 57 -47.36 -7.52 34.20
C ILE A 57 -45.98 -8.12 33.92
N MET A 58 -45.81 -8.83 32.81
CA MET A 58 -44.53 -9.46 32.46
C MET A 58 -43.49 -8.45 31.98
N ASN A 59 -43.90 -7.40 31.28
CA ASN A 59 -43.02 -6.34 30.80
C ASN A 59 -43.72 -4.97 30.86
N PRO A 60 -43.58 -4.23 31.98
CA PRO A 60 -44.24 -2.93 32.17
C PRO A 60 -43.81 -1.84 31.17
N ARG A 61 -42.67 -2.01 30.49
CA ARG A 61 -42.13 -1.07 29.50
C ARG A 61 -42.41 -1.51 28.06
N ASP A 62 -43.32 -2.46 27.84
CA ASP A 62 -43.64 -2.94 26.50
C ASP A 62 -44.43 -1.90 25.70
N SER A 63 -43.91 -1.53 24.53
CA SER A 63 -44.50 -0.60 23.57
C SER A 63 -45.59 -1.28 22.72
N ILE A 64 -46.68 -1.73 23.36
CA ILE A 64 -47.72 -2.56 22.73
C ILE A 64 -48.46 -1.84 21.60
N PHE A 65 -48.76 -0.55 21.79
CA PHE A 65 -49.54 0.26 20.84
C PHE A 65 -48.75 1.40 20.18
N PHE A 66 -47.68 1.88 20.83
CA PHE A 66 -46.92 3.05 20.39
C PHE A 66 -45.44 2.71 20.38
N ILE A 67 -44.82 2.79 19.19
CA ILE A 67 -43.38 2.57 19.02
C ILE A 67 -42.65 3.86 19.43
N GLU A 68 -41.72 3.74 20.38
CA GLU A 68 -40.80 4.84 20.68
C GLU A 68 -39.75 4.94 19.55
N ASN A 69 -39.87 5.96 18.71
CA ASN A 69 -38.87 6.26 17.70
C ASN A 69 -37.63 6.88 18.38
N SER A 70 -36.60 6.06 18.58
CA SER A 70 -35.29 6.58 18.98
C SER A 70 -34.60 7.24 17.79
N PRO A 71 -34.00 8.44 17.94
CA PRO A 71 -33.20 9.05 16.89
C PRO A 71 -32.12 8.08 16.41
N GLY A 72 -31.98 7.94 15.09
CA GLY A 72 -30.94 7.09 14.50
C GLY A 72 -29.55 7.47 15.01
N ARG A 73 -28.64 6.49 15.05
CA ARG A 73 -27.25 6.71 15.48
C ARG A 73 -26.63 7.84 14.66
N LYS A 74 -26.18 8.90 15.33
CA LYS A 74 -25.48 10.02 14.69
C LYS A 74 -24.22 9.49 13.98
N VAL A 75 -23.97 9.98 12.77
CA VAL A 75 -22.74 9.69 12.02
C VAL A 75 -21.54 10.15 12.85
N SER A 76 -20.51 9.31 12.98
CA SER A 76 -19.32 9.67 13.75
C SER A 76 -18.55 10.83 13.11
N ALA A 77 -17.88 11.65 13.92
CA ALA A 77 -17.03 12.73 13.42
C ALA A 77 -15.98 12.22 12.42
N GLU A 78 -15.34 11.09 12.73
CA GLU A 78 -14.38 10.40 11.86
C GLU A 78 -14.96 10.07 10.46
N THR A 79 -16.24 9.68 10.39
CA THR A 79 -16.90 9.39 9.11
C THR A 79 -17.12 10.67 8.29
N ASN A 80 -17.38 11.79 8.94
CA ASN A 80 -17.54 13.08 8.26
C ASN A 80 -16.21 13.60 7.72
N ASP A 81 -15.13 13.48 8.48
CA ASP A 81 -13.80 13.93 8.07
C ASP A 81 -13.29 13.13 6.86
N ALA A 82 -13.44 11.79 6.91
CA ALA A 82 -13.04 10.90 5.84
C ALA A 82 -13.92 11.00 4.57
N LYS A 83 -15.13 11.55 4.67
CA LYS A 83 -16.08 11.66 3.54
C LYS A 83 -15.48 12.47 2.37
N SER A 84 -14.78 13.55 2.68
CA SER A 84 -14.12 14.41 1.68
C SER A 84 -13.06 13.63 0.88
N VAL A 85 -12.23 12.84 1.58
CA VAL A 85 -11.19 11.97 1.00
C VAL A 85 -11.83 10.88 0.14
N ILE A 86 -12.85 10.20 0.65
CA ILE A 86 -13.58 9.13 -0.07
C ILE A 86 -14.12 9.66 -1.41
N ILE A 87 -14.81 10.80 -1.40
CA ILE A 87 -15.39 11.41 -2.60
C ILE A 87 -14.28 11.88 -3.55
N GLY A 88 -13.23 12.54 -3.03
CA GLY A 88 -12.10 13.03 -3.82
C GLY A 88 -11.36 11.91 -4.55
N MET A 89 -11.10 10.80 -3.85
CA MET A 89 -10.53 9.59 -4.44
C MET A 89 -11.49 8.95 -5.45
N ARG A 90 -12.79 8.92 -5.16
CA ARG A 90 -13.75 8.33 -6.11
C ARG A 90 -13.84 9.10 -7.42
N LYS A 91 -13.82 10.43 -7.37
CA LYS A 91 -13.77 11.29 -8.57
C LYS A 91 -12.56 11.00 -9.45
N LYS A 92 -11.45 10.55 -8.85
CA LYS A 92 -10.22 10.10 -9.53
C LYS A 92 -10.21 8.61 -9.85
N TYR A 93 -11.38 7.98 -9.84
CA TYR A 93 -11.60 6.60 -10.28
C TYR A 93 -10.97 5.51 -9.40
N TYR A 94 -10.71 5.80 -8.12
CA TYR A 94 -10.26 4.80 -7.15
C TYR A 94 -11.42 3.89 -6.71
N SER A 95 -11.09 2.61 -6.51
CA SER A 95 -12.01 1.57 -6.05
C SER A 95 -12.13 1.55 -4.52
N VAL A 96 -13.20 0.94 -4.00
CA VAL A 96 -13.42 0.84 -2.54
C VAL A 96 -12.22 0.23 -1.80
N PRO A 97 -11.59 -0.87 -2.27
CA PRO A 97 -10.39 -1.39 -1.60
C PRO A 97 -9.20 -0.43 -1.63
N GLU A 98 -8.99 0.31 -2.73
CA GLU A 98 -7.90 1.30 -2.82
C GLU A 98 -8.15 2.48 -1.88
N ILE A 99 -9.39 2.98 -1.80
CA ILE A 99 -9.80 4.01 -0.85
C ILE A 99 -9.58 3.52 0.59
N LYS A 100 -9.93 2.26 0.88
CA LYS A 100 -9.70 1.66 2.20
C LYS A 100 -8.22 1.63 2.59
N VAL A 101 -7.33 1.25 1.67
CA VAL A 101 -5.87 1.29 1.92
C VAL A 101 -5.42 2.70 2.28
N THR A 102 -5.88 3.70 1.52
CA THR A 102 -5.53 5.10 1.80
C THR A 102 -6.07 5.57 3.14
N LEU A 103 -7.34 5.28 3.46
CA LEU A 103 -7.94 5.66 4.74
C LEU A 103 -7.23 5.02 5.94
N ASP A 104 -6.87 3.74 5.83
CA ASP A 104 -6.09 3.07 6.88
C ASP A 104 -4.73 3.72 7.08
N GLY A 105 -4.07 4.13 5.99
CA GLY A 105 -2.79 4.87 6.04
C GLY A 105 -2.89 6.27 6.65
N LEU A 106 -4.10 6.83 6.78
CA LEU A 106 -4.38 8.10 7.45
C LEU A 106 -4.92 7.92 8.87
N GLY A 107 -4.98 6.68 9.36
CA GLY A 107 -5.54 6.37 10.67
C GLY A 107 -7.08 6.35 10.74
N HIS A 108 -7.79 6.37 9.61
CA HIS A 108 -9.26 6.29 9.57
C HIS A 108 -9.75 4.84 9.46
N SER A 109 -10.37 4.34 10.53
CA SER A 109 -10.84 2.95 10.61
C SER A 109 -12.28 2.78 10.09
N LEU A 110 -12.47 2.94 8.78
CA LEU A 110 -13.76 2.70 8.12
C LEU A 110 -13.83 1.33 7.45
N SER A 111 -14.99 0.66 7.49
CA SER A 111 -15.20 -0.60 6.76
C SER A 111 -15.45 -0.35 5.26
N GLU A 112 -15.08 -1.30 4.40
CA GLU A 112 -15.37 -1.22 2.95
C GLU A 112 -16.88 -1.03 2.68
N LYS A 113 -17.74 -1.62 3.52
CA LYS A 113 -19.20 -1.42 3.46
C LYS A 113 -19.60 0.02 3.77
N ASN A 114 -19.00 0.65 4.78
CA ASN A 114 -19.28 2.05 5.10
C ASN A 114 -18.83 2.97 3.95
N ILE A 115 -17.63 2.75 3.41
CA ILE A 115 -17.13 3.48 2.23
C ILE A 115 -18.10 3.33 1.05
N TYR A 116 -18.56 2.11 0.77
CA TYR A 116 -19.53 1.84 -0.30
C TYR A 116 -20.86 2.59 -0.08
N ASN A 117 -21.38 2.60 1.15
CA ASN A 117 -22.62 3.29 1.48
C ASN A 117 -22.49 4.80 1.30
N ILE A 118 -21.37 5.39 1.74
CA ILE A 118 -21.08 6.82 1.54
C ILE A 118 -21.08 7.13 0.03
N LEU A 119 -20.35 6.35 -0.77
CA LEU A 119 -20.30 6.55 -2.22
C LEU A 119 -21.68 6.40 -2.88
N SER A 120 -22.46 5.42 -2.44
CA SER A 120 -23.81 5.18 -2.97
C SER A 120 -24.76 6.33 -2.62
N SER A 121 -24.68 6.88 -1.40
CA SER A 121 -25.48 8.05 -0.99
C SER A 121 -25.13 9.32 -1.76
N GLU A 122 -23.90 9.42 -2.25
CA GLU A 122 -23.42 10.52 -3.08
C GLU A 122 -23.64 10.27 -4.59
N GLY A 123 -24.33 9.18 -4.96
CA GLY A 123 -24.69 8.88 -6.35
C GLY A 123 -23.61 8.21 -7.19
N PHE A 124 -22.50 7.75 -6.60
CA PHE A 124 -21.46 7.03 -7.35
C PHE A 124 -21.87 5.59 -7.63
N SER A 125 -21.90 5.22 -8.92
CA SER A 125 -22.12 3.84 -9.37
C SER A 125 -20.88 2.96 -9.22
N ARG A 126 -21.04 1.63 -9.34
CA ARG A 126 -19.92 0.66 -9.30
C ARG A 126 -18.96 0.90 -10.48
N LEU A 127 -17.65 0.78 -10.24
CA LEU A 127 -16.67 0.91 -11.34
C LEU A 127 -16.77 -0.31 -12.28
N PRO A 128 -16.60 -0.11 -13.59
CA PRO A 128 -16.38 -1.19 -14.52
C PRO A 128 -15.06 -1.92 -14.21
N ARG A 129 -14.92 -3.13 -14.77
CA ARG A 129 -13.67 -3.89 -14.66
C ARG A 129 -12.55 -3.13 -15.38
N ARG A 130 -11.48 -2.79 -14.65
CA ARG A 130 -10.33 -2.03 -15.16
C ARG A 130 -9.19 -2.96 -15.61
N SER A 131 -8.51 -2.60 -16.69
CA SER A 131 -7.24 -3.23 -17.08
C SER A 131 -6.10 -2.84 -16.13
N LYS A 132 -4.98 -3.59 -16.14
CA LYS A 132 -3.80 -3.22 -15.34
C LYS A 132 -3.24 -1.84 -15.72
N LEU A 133 -3.24 -1.50 -17.01
CA LEU A 133 -2.81 -0.19 -17.54
C LEU A 133 -3.69 0.95 -17.01
N ALA A 134 -5.01 0.78 -17.02
CA ALA A 134 -5.93 1.80 -16.51
C ALA A 134 -5.75 2.07 -15.01
N LYS A 135 -5.33 1.06 -14.22
CA LYS A 135 -5.00 1.24 -12.79
C LYS A 135 -3.70 2.03 -12.58
N GLN A 136 -2.76 1.96 -13.53
CA GLN A 136 -1.47 2.64 -13.43
C GLN A 136 -1.53 4.12 -13.83
N GLN A 137 -2.63 4.57 -14.44
CA GLN A 137 -2.82 5.93 -14.96
C GLN A 137 -3.88 6.72 -14.18
N LEU A 138 -4.14 6.35 -12.92
CA LEU A 138 -5.12 7.09 -12.10
C LEU A 138 -4.61 8.49 -11.78
N ASP A 139 -5.53 9.45 -11.77
CA ASP A 139 -5.22 10.82 -11.37
C ASP A 139 -4.78 10.87 -9.91
N LYS A 140 -3.76 11.70 -9.64
CA LYS A 140 -3.14 11.81 -8.32
C LYS A 140 -4.10 12.44 -7.33
N VAL A 141 -4.32 11.81 -6.18
CA VAL A 141 -5.07 12.43 -5.09
C VAL A 141 -4.06 13.16 -4.19
N GLN A 142 -4.24 14.47 -4.00
CA GLN A 142 -3.50 15.21 -2.98
C GLN A 142 -4.16 14.95 -1.63
N VAL A 143 -3.72 13.89 -0.98
CA VAL A 143 -4.04 13.63 0.43
C VAL A 143 -2.72 13.62 1.16
N GLU A 144 -2.65 14.36 2.26
CA GLU A 144 -1.44 14.45 3.05
C GLU A 144 -1.22 13.12 3.77
N ALA A 145 -0.19 12.38 3.35
CA ALA A 145 0.18 11.15 4.04
C ALA A 145 0.71 11.44 5.44
N GLU A 146 0.45 10.50 6.35
CA GLU A 146 1.08 10.50 7.67
C GLU A 146 2.59 10.59 7.57
N LYS A 147 3.20 11.16 8.61
CA LYS A 147 4.65 11.16 8.74
C LYS A 147 5.13 9.72 8.96
N SER A 148 6.14 9.31 8.19
CA SER A 148 6.82 8.04 8.43
C SER A 148 7.50 8.06 9.79
N ILE A 149 7.11 7.11 10.62
CA ILE A 149 7.66 6.85 11.95
C ILE A 149 7.95 5.37 12.08
N ARG A 150 8.86 5.04 13.01
CA ARG A 150 9.17 3.66 13.35
C ARG A 150 7.93 2.97 13.89
N LEU A 151 7.67 1.75 13.40
CA LEU A 151 6.53 0.96 13.81
C LEU A 151 6.61 0.64 15.32
N SER A 152 5.49 0.78 16.03
CA SER A 152 5.26 0.13 17.31
C SER A 152 4.60 -1.23 17.07
N TYR A 153 5.10 -2.28 17.71
CA TYR A 153 4.53 -3.63 17.57
C TYR A 153 3.29 -3.79 18.44
N ILE A 154 2.20 -3.11 18.05
CA ILE A 154 0.88 -3.21 18.66
C ILE A 154 -0.06 -4.05 17.80
N SER A 155 -1.09 -4.65 18.42
CA SER A 155 -2.10 -5.41 17.68
C SER A 155 -3.02 -4.45 16.93
N GLU A 156 -3.07 -4.58 15.61
CA GLU A 156 -3.90 -3.74 14.75
C GLU A 156 -4.36 -4.48 13.49
N THR A 157 -5.27 -3.87 12.73
CA THR A 157 -5.77 -4.44 11.47
C THR A 157 -5.90 -3.33 10.44
N PHE A 158 -5.28 -3.53 9.28
CA PHE A 158 -5.32 -2.60 8.16
C PHE A 158 -5.34 -3.35 6.83
N LYS A 159 -5.81 -2.67 5.78
CA LYS A 159 -5.78 -3.15 4.41
C LYS A 159 -4.46 -2.77 3.75
N SER A 160 -3.92 -3.69 2.96
CA SER A 160 -2.77 -3.42 2.09
C SER A 160 -3.03 -3.99 0.69
N SER A 161 -2.56 -3.28 -0.33
CA SER A 161 -2.56 -3.77 -1.71
C SER A 161 -1.29 -4.55 -2.05
N ASN A 162 -0.24 -4.40 -1.25
CA ASN A 162 1.10 -4.93 -1.53
C ASN A 162 1.63 -5.83 -0.39
N ALA A 163 0.77 -6.35 0.49
CA ALA A 163 1.16 -7.24 1.59
C ALA A 163 2.00 -8.46 1.15
N GLY A 164 1.86 -8.88 -0.12
CA GLY A 164 2.67 -9.96 -0.69
C GLY A 164 4.17 -9.73 -0.60
N ILE A 165 4.65 -8.48 -0.56
CA ILE A 165 6.10 -8.21 -0.43
C ILE A 165 6.68 -8.67 0.91
N LEU A 166 5.85 -8.85 1.95
CA LEU A 166 6.29 -9.30 3.27
C LEU A 166 6.96 -10.68 3.23
N MET A 167 6.63 -11.53 2.24
CA MET A 167 7.28 -12.83 2.08
C MET A 167 8.79 -12.71 1.82
N PHE A 168 9.25 -11.57 1.26
CA PHE A 168 10.66 -11.34 0.99
C PHE A 168 11.49 -11.09 2.25
N LEU A 169 10.86 -10.73 3.38
CA LEU A 169 11.57 -10.56 4.66
C LEU A 169 12.25 -11.86 5.11
N ALA A 170 11.61 -13.01 4.88
CA ALA A 170 12.19 -14.30 5.18
C ALA A 170 13.45 -14.57 4.34
N PHE A 171 13.43 -14.22 3.06
CA PHE A 171 14.58 -14.38 2.17
C PHE A 171 15.71 -13.42 2.52
N ILE A 172 15.39 -12.14 2.78
CA ILE A 172 16.38 -11.13 3.20
C ILE A 172 17.15 -11.61 4.44
N ARG A 173 16.45 -12.19 5.42
CA ARG A 173 17.06 -12.73 6.64
C ARG A 173 17.78 -14.06 6.39
N ARG A 174 17.21 -14.96 5.58
CA ARG A 174 17.82 -16.26 5.24
C ARG A 174 19.18 -16.11 4.57
N TYR A 175 19.29 -15.18 3.62
CA TYR A 175 20.54 -14.88 2.93
C TYR A 175 21.41 -13.87 3.69
N GLY A 176 20.99 -13.37 4.87
CA GLY A 176 21.80 -12.44 5.66
C GLY A 176 21.98 -11.05 5.03
N VAL A 177 21.13 -10.68 4.07
CA VAL A 177 21.14 -9.35 3.43
C VAL A 177 20.80 -8.26 4.44
N ASP A 178 19.94 -8.56 5.42
CA ASP A 178 19.63 -7.67 6.56
C ASP A 178 20.89 -7.22 7.31
N ARG A 179 21.83 -8.16 7.54
CA ARG A 179 23.09 -7.87 8.25
C ARG A 179 24.02 -6.99 7.44
N ILE A 180 24.06 -7.17 6.11
CA ILE A 180 24.88 -6.34 5.23
C ILE A 180 24.32 -4.92 5.18
N ILE A 181 23.00 -4.77 5.05
CA ILE A 181 22.34 -3.47 5.09
C ILE A 181 22.63 -2.76 6.42
N ALA A 182 22.46 -3.45 7.55
CA ALA A 182 22.68 -2.85 8.86
C ALA A 182 24.12 -2.35 9.08
N ARG A 183 25.11 -3.01 8.45
CA ARG A 183 26.54 -2.71 8.56
C ARG A 183 27.08 -1.83 7.44
N SER A 184 26.23 -1.39 6.49
CA SER A 184 26.67 -0.57 5.38
C SER A 184 26.98 0.85 5.81
N ASP A 185 27.67 1.58 4.93
CA ASP A 185 27.96 3.00 5.09
C ASP A 185 26.80 3.89 4.64
N TYR A 186 25.67 3.29 4.26
CA TYR A 186 24.51 4.05 3.78
C TYR A 186 23.96 4.97 4.86
N PRO A 187 23.39 6.13 4.45
CA PRO A 187 22.84 7.08 5.39
C PRO A 187 21.61 6.52 6.11
N GLY A 188 21.38 7.04 7.31
CA GLY A 188 20.18 6.82 8.11
C GLY A 188 19.89 8.04 8.98
N THR A 189 18.72 8.08 9.61
CA THR A 189 18.35 9.08 10.61
C THR A 189 17.89 8.37 11.89
N SER A 190 17.64 9.15 12.96
CA SER A 190 17.04 8.61 14.19
C SER A 190 15.64 8.05 13.98
N VAL A 191 14.92 8.53 12.95
CA VAL A 191 13.55 8.11 12.64
C VAL A 191 13.52 6.95 11.65
N ILE A 192 14.34 7.02 10.60
CA ILE A 192 14.43 6.01 9.54
C ILE A 192 15.89 5.55 9.47
N ASP A 193 16.18 4.42 10.10
CA ASP A 193 17.53 3.85 10.13
C ASP A 193 17.96 3.30 8.76
N LYS A 194 19.21 2.83 8.66
CA LYS A 194 19.79 2.32 7.41
C LYS A 194 18.96 1.16 6.84
N SER A 195 18.58 0.22 7.70
CA SER A 195 17.76 -0.94 7.33
C SER A 195 16.43 -0.52 6.75
N SER A 196 15.69 0.32 7.47
CA SER A 196 14.40 0.85 7.02
C SER A 196 14.56 1.61 5.70
N SER A 197 15.64 2.39 5.57
CA SER A 197 15.91 3.18 4.36
C SER A 197 16.05 2.31 3.11
N ILE A 198 16.89 1.27 3.15
CA ILE A 198 17.05 0.38 1.99
C ILE A 198 15.79 -0.45 1.74
N LEU A 199 15.09 -0.88 2.80
CA LEU A 199 13.82 -1.59 2.66
C LEU A 199 12.73 -0.72 2.04
N CYS A 200 12.73 0.60 2.24
CA CYS A 200 11.83 1.53 1.54
C CYS A 200 12.03 1.47 0.01
N PHE A 201 13.27 1.54 -0.48
CA PHE A 201 13.57 1.40 -1.91
C PHE A 201 13.21 0.02 -2.44
N LEU A 202 13.51 -1.03 -1.67
CA LEU A 202 13.18 -2.40 -2.04
C LEU A 202 11.66 -2.63 -2.10
N ALA A 203 10.90 -2.05 -1.16
CA ALA A 203 9.44 -2.14 -1.14
C ALA A 203 8.83 -1.58 -2.44
N LEU A 204 9.34 -0.44 -2.93
CA LEU A 204 8.89 0.14 -4.19
C LEU A 204 9.18 -0.78 -5.38
N LYS A 205 10.37 -1.39 -5.42
CA LYS A 205 10.73 -2.33 -6.49
C LYS A 205 9.87 -3.59 -6.46
N LEU A 206 9.71 -4.21 -5.30
CA LEU A 206 8.90 -5.42 -5.12
C LEU A 206 7.40 -5.15 -5.38
N ALA A 207 6.91 -3.95 -5.08
CA ALA A 207 5.56 -3.50 -5.40
C ALA A 207 5.39 -3.06 -6.87
N ASN A 208 6.40 -3.29 -7.73
CA ASN A 208 6.40 -2.93 -9.14
C ASN A 208 6.09 -1.44 -9.40
N ARG A 209 6.62 -0.56 -8.54
CA ARG A 209 6.55 0.89 -8.73
C ARG A 209 7.69 1.33 -9.63
N ARG A 210 7.35 1.92 -10.77
CA ARG A 210 8.34 2.30 -11.80
C ARG A 210 9.32 3.38 -11.31
N ARG A 211 8.79 4.45 -10.72
CA ARG A 211 9.57 5.60 -10.20
C ARG A 211 8.88 6.14 -8.94
N TYR A 212 9.64 6.41 -7.89
CA TYR A 212 9.09 7.02 -6.67
C TYR A 212 8.48 8.40 -6.96
N SER A 213 9.07 9.19 -7.85
CA SER A 213 8.56 10.52 -8.23
C SER A 213 7.28 10.54 -9.07
N SER A 214 6.82 9.38 -9.56
CA SER A 214 5.69 9.33 -10.48
C SER A 214 4.34 9.48 -9.79
N ASP A 215 4.22 9.08 -8.54
CA ASP A 215 3.01 9.02 -7.73
C ASP A 215 3.43 8.99 -6.27
N ASP A 216 2.64 9.50 -5.33
CA ASP A 216 2.91 9.40 -3.90
C ASP A 216 1.90 8.47 -3.21
N THR A 217 0.86 7.97 -3.88
CA THR A 217 -0.20 7.15 -3.23
C THR A 217 0.32 5.87 -2.58
N TRP A 218 1.48 5.36 -3.00
CA TRP A 218 2.14 4.22 -2.37
C TRP A 218 2.61 4.51 -0.95
N CYS A 219 2.82 5.78 -0.56
CA CYS A 219 3.13 6.15 0.82
C CYS A 219 1.91 6.05 1.76
N MET A 220 0.76 5.59 1.26
CA MET A 220 -0.42 5.31 2.07
C MET A 220 -0.59 3.82 2.37
N ASP A 221 0.17 2.94 1.71
CA ASP A 221 0.05 1.49 1.92
C ASP A 221 0.84 1.06 3.17
N ARG A 222 0.11 0.85 4.27
CA ARG A 222 0.68 0.39 5.54
C ARG A 222 1.41 -0.95 5.46
N GLY A 223 1.06 -1.81 4.51
CA GLY A 223 1.80 -3.07 4.31
C GLY A 223 3.19 -2.85 3.73
N MET A 224 3.36 -1.81 2.92
CA MET A 224 4.70 -1.39 2.46
C MET A 224 5.50 -0.72 3.57
N GLY A 225 4.83 0.07 4.42
CA GLY A 225 5.42 0.59 5.66
C GLY A 225 5.93 -0.55 6.55
N LEU A 226 5.06 -1.53 6.84
CA LEU A 226 5.39 -2.69 7.67
C LEU A 226 6.60 -3.46 7.15
N PHE A 227 6.71 -3.64 5.82
CA PHE A 227 7.88 -4.25 5.20
C PHE A 227 9.18 -3.52 5.53
N ALA A 228 9.14 -2.18 5.58
CA ALA A 228 10.29 -1.35 5.93
C ALA A 228 10.43 -1.07 7.44
N GLY A 229 9.58 -1.64 8.30
CA GLY A 229 9.58 -1.37 9.74
C GLY A 229 9.00 0.00 10.14
N LEU A 230 8.13 0.58 9.31
CA LEU A 230 7.50 1.90 9.48
C LEU A 230 5.97 1.79 9.48
N ASN A 231 5.26 2.83 9.94
CA ASN A 231 3.80 2.91 9.76
C ASN A 231 3.41 3.01 8.28
N VAL A 232 4.13 3.84 7.52
CA VAL A 232 4.01 4.05 6.08
C VAL A 232 5.37 4.42 5.48
N LEU A 233 5.53 4.23 4.17
CA LEU A 233 6.75 4.66 3.47
C LEU A 233 6.88 6.19 3.44
N PRO A 234 8.11 6.74 3.39
CA PRO A 234 8.34 8.19 3.37
C PRO A 234 7.90 8.84 2.05
N LYS A 235 7.68 10.16 2.02
CA LYS A 235 7.24 10.88 0.80
C LYS A 235 8.38 10.96 -0.24
N THR A 236 8.03 11.26 -1.50
CA THR A 236 9.00 11.38 -2.61
C THR A 236 10.20 12.28 -2.30
N ALA A 237 9.99 13.41 -1.61
CA ALA A 237 11.07 14.33 -1.24
C ALA A 237 12.17 13.66 -0.38
N TRP A 238 11.80 12.72 0.49
CA TRP A 238 12.76 11.95 1.27
C TRP A 238 13.61 11.05 0.39
N TYR A 239 13.04 10.38 -0.63
CA TYR A 239 13.81 9.50 -1.53
C TYR A 239 14.85 10.29 -2.33
N THR A 240 14.50 11.48 -2.81
CA THR A 240 15.44 12.38 -3.48
C THR A 240 16.56 12.78 -2.52
N SER A 241 16.22 13.36 -1.36
CA SER A 241 17.20 13.77 -0.37
C SER A 241 18.06 12.62 0.18
N TYR A 242 17.52 11.40 0.24
CA TYR A 242 18.29 10.21 0.59
C TYR A 242 19.30 9.87 -0.50
N SER A 243 18.87 9.83 -1.75
CA SER A 243 19.71 9.47 -2.90
C SER A 243 20.87 10.46 -3.07
N ASP A 244 20.63 11.75 -2.83
CA ASP A 244 21.67 12.80 -2.90
C ASP A 244 22.79 12.63 -1.87
N ARG A 245 22.55 11.86 -0.79
CA ARG A 245 23.56 11.57 0.25
C ARG A 245 24.33 10.28 0.00
N VAL A 246 23.96 9.49 -1.01
CA VAL A 246 24.64 8.24 -1.33
C VAL A 246 25.83 8.52 -2.24
N THR A 247 27.02 8.08 -1.85
CA THR A 247 28.24 8.25 -2.65
C THR A 247 28.59 6.99 -3.46
N PRO A 248 29.40 7.10 -4.53
CA PRO A 248 29.90 5.95 -5.28
C PRO A 248 30.66 4.95 -4.37
N GLN A 249 31.45 5.43 -3.42
CA GLN A 249 32.21 4.60 -2.49
C GLN A 249 31.28 3.78 -1.58
N MET A 250 30.17 4.36 -1.10
CA MET A 250 29.16 3.61 -0.33
C MET A 250 28.54 2.48 -1.16
N ASN A 251 28.19 2.76 -2.42
CA ASN A 251 27.66 1.74 -3.32
C ASN A 251 28.68 0.64 -3.61
N ARG A 252 29.93 0.98 -3.91
CA ARG A 252 31.01 0.01 -4.17
C ARG A 252 31.28 -0.88 -2.96
N SER A 253 31.37 -0.29 -1.76
CA SER A 253 31.51 -1.02 -0.49
C SER A 253 30.35 -2.00 -0.27
N PHE A 254 29.10 -1.53 -0.48
CA PHE A 254 27.91 -2.36 -0.32
C PHE A 254 27.84 -3.51 -1.33
N LEU A 255 28.08 -3.23 -2.62
CA LEU A 255 28.15 -4.23 -3.68
C LEU A 255 29.23 -5.26 -3.36
N LYS A 256 30.40 -4.85 -2.85
CA LYS A 256 31.47 -5.79 -2.49
C LYS A 256 31.05 -6.75 -1.38
N LYS A 257 30.30 -6.26 -0.39
CA LYS A 257 29.73 -7.13 0.67
C LYS A 257 28.66 -8.08 0.12
N LEU A 258 27.83 -7.62 -0.82
CA LEU A 258 26.85 -8.48 -1.50
C LEU A 258 27.53 -9.55 -2.35
N HIS A 259 28.55 -9.19 -3.13
CA HIS A 259 29.37 -10.11 -3.91
C HIS A 259 29.92 -11.26 -3.04
N GLN A 260 30.54 -10.92 -1.90
CA GLN A 260 31.03 -11.93 -0.93
C GLN A 260 29.91 -12.84 -0.41
N LEU A 261 28.70 -12.30 -0.29
CA LEU A 261 27.53 -13.07 0.14
C LEU A 261 27.03 -13.99 -0.96
N TRP A 262 26.98 -13.52 -2.20
CA TRP A 262 26.58 -14.30 -3.36
C TRP A 262 27.51 -15.48 -3.60
N ILE A 263 28.83 -15.25 -3.53
CA ILE A 263 29.84 -16.32 -3.56
C ILE A 263 29.59 -17.35 -2.46
N ARG A 264 29.42 -16.91 -1.21
CA ARG A 264 29.21 -17.83 -0.06
C ARG A 264 27.98 -18.72 -0.24
N HIS A 265 26.94 -18.20 -0.90
CA HIS A 265 25.72 -18.93 -1.17
C HIS A 265 25.73 -19.70 -2.49
N GLY A 266 26.83 -19.68 -3.25
CA GLY A 266 26.95 -20.33 -4.55
C GLY A 266 25.98 -19.75 -5.59
N LEU A 267 25.70 -18.44 -5.50
CA LEU A 267 24.77 -17.74 -6.40
C LEU A 267 25.47 -17.11 -7.61
N LEU A 268 26.79 -17.01 -7.58
CA LEU A 268 27.60 -16.62 -8.74
C LEU A 268 28.35 -17.85 -9.24
N ASN A 269 28.43 -17.97 -10.56
CA ASN A 269 29.23 -18.97 -11.24
C ASN A 269 30.63 -18.42 -11.55
N ASP A 270 31.37 -19.15 -12.38
CA ASP A 270 32.71 -18.80 -12.84
C ASP A 270 32.73 -17.85 -14.04
N THR A 271 31.58 -17.27 -14.40
CA THR A 271 31.43 -16.43 -15.60
C THR A 271 30.72 -15.12 -15.25
N ALA A 272 31.20 -14.01 -15.82
CA ALA A 272 30.56 -12.71 -15.71
C ALA A 272 30.37 -12.05 -17.08
N ASN A 273 29.15 -11.58 -17.34
CA ASN A 273 28.82 -10.81 -18.53
C ASN A 273 28.86 -9.31 -18.20
N LEU A 274 29.69 -8.56 -18.90
CA LEU A 274 29.80 -7.12 -18.77
C LEU A 274 29.18 -6.44 -19.97
N ASP A 275 28.33 -5.46 -19.73
CA ASP A 275 27.72 -4.65 -20.78
C ASP A 275 27.55 -3.20 -20.34
N PHE A 276 27.63 -2.29 -21.32
CA PHE A 276 27.35 -0.88 -21.12
C PHE A 276 25.89 -0.58 -21.42
N THR A 277 25.24 0.10 -20.49
CA THR A 277 23.87 0.59 -20.62
C THR A 277 23.84 2.10 -20.58
N THR A 278 23.38 2.69 -21.67
CA THR A 278 23.14 4.14 -21.73
C THR A 278 21.85 4.51 -21.03
N ILE A 279 21.92 5.45 -20.08
CA ILE A 279 20.77 6.02 -19.37
C ILE A 279 20.51 7.43 -19.93
N PRO A 280 19.50 7.61 -20.81
CA PRO A 280 19.23 8.89 -21.45
C PRO A 280 18.88 9.98 -20.44
N TYR A 281 19.56 11.11 -20.54
CA TYR A 281 19.22 12.28 -19.77
C TYR A 281 18.08 13.06 -20.45
N ARG A 282 17.29 13.79 -19.65
CA ARG A 282 16.07 14.49 -20.12
C ARG A 282 15.97 15.95 -19.65
N GLY A 283 17.03 16.48 -19.03
CA GLY A 283 17.12 17.89 -18.64
C GLY A 283 18.13 18.64 -19.51
N ASP A 284 18.70 19.72 -18.97
CA ASP A 284 19.83 20.46 -19.55
C ASP A 284 21.11 19.60 -19.63
N ASP A 285 21.52 19.27 -20.84
CA ASP A 285 22.57 18.31 -21.16
C ASP A 285 23.99 18.87 -21.19
N SER A 286 24.18 20.16 -20.88
CA SER A 286 25.46 20.87 -20.95
C SER A 286 26.63 20.23 -20.17
N HIS A 287 26.34 19.32 -19.23
CA HIS A 287 27.31 18.68 -18.35
C HIS A 287 27.53 17.18 -18.61
N LEU A 288 26.87 16.58 -19.61
CA LEU A 288 26.95 15.14 -19.88
C LEU A 288 27.57 14.81 -21.23
N GLU A 289 28.29 13.68 -21.28
CA GLU A 289 28.84 13.13 -22.50
C GLU A 289 27.75 12.47 -23.37
N ASN A 290 28.00 12.40 -24.67
CA ASN A 290 27.11 11.75 -25.63
C ASN A 290 27.46 10.27 -25.79
N ASN A 291 26.64 9.37 -25.25
CA ASN A 291 26.86 7.92 -25.34
C ASN A 291 25.89 7.23 -26.30
N TRP A 292 26.35 6.17 -26.95
CA TRP A 292 25.58 5.44 -27.96
C TRP A 292 24.42 4.63 -27.36
N SER A 293 23.17 4.99 -27.69
CA SER A 293 22.00 4.23 -27.26
C SER A 293 21.54 3.25 -28.33
N GLY A 294 21.80 1.96 -28.14
CA GLY A 294 21.38 0.90 -29.08
C GLY A 294 19.87 0.91 -29.36
N LYS A 295 19.04 1.15 -28.34
CA LYS A 295 17.57 1.23 -28.48
C LYS A 295 17.11 2.42 -29.35
N ARG A 296 17.89 3.51 -29.41
CA ARG A 296 17.54 4.71 -30.17
C ARG A 296 18.34 4.87 -31.47
N GLY A 297 19.35 4.03 -31.69
CA GLY A 297 20.22 4.08 -32.86
C GLY A 297 21.02 5.37 -33.00
N LYS A 298 21.33 6.06 -31.89
CA LYS A 298 22.11 7.30 -31.92
C LYS A 298 22.85 7.57 -30.60
N ALA A 299 23.94 8.34 -30.68
CA ALA A 299 24.56 8.96 -29.52
C ALA A 299 23.72 10.12 -29.00
N LEU A 300 23.64 10.26 -27.68
CA LEU A 300 22.84 11.30 -27.01
C LEU A 300 23.36 11.55 -25.59
N ALA A 301 23.07 12.73 -25.06
CA ALA A 301 23.50 13.12 -23.73
C ALA A 301 22.92 12.19 -22.67
N SER A 302 23.80 11.53 -21.93
CA SER A 302 23.42 10.42 -21.08
C SER A 302 24.50 10.07 -20.05
N MET A 303 24.09 9.35 -19.02
CA MET A 303 25.02 8.65 -18.15
C MET A 303 25.33 7.29 -18.77
N LEU A 304 26.60 6.92 -18.82
CA LEU A 304 27.04 5.58 -19.19
C LEU A 304 27.14 4.73 -17.91
N ALA A 305 26.43 3.62 -17.89
CA ALA A 305 26.50 2.67 -16.79
C ALA A 305 27.11 1.35 -17.28
N VAL A 306 27.94 0.73 -16.46
CA VAL A 306 28.36 -0.66 -16.63
C VAL A 306 27.55 -1.55 -15.69
N LEU A 307 27.16 -2.72 -16.17
CA LEU A 307 26.58 -3.78 -15.34
C LEU A 307 27.37 -5.06 -15.60
N ALA A 308 27.82 -5.72 -14.52
CA ALA A 308 28.31 -7.08 -14.59
C ALA A 308 27.29 -8.02 -13.95
N HIS A 309 26.83 -9.02 -14.70
CA HIS A 309 25.89 -10.01 -14.21
C HIS A 309 26.38 -11.43 -14.45
N ASP A 310 25.99 -12.32 -13.56
CA ASP A 310 26.14 -13.76 -13.76
C ASP A 310 25.16 -14.24 -14.86
N PRO A 311 25.62 -14.94 -15.91
CA PRO A 311 24.80 -15.30 -17.07
C PRO A 311 23.65 -16.26 -16.74
N ASP A 312 23.85 -17.19 -15.80
CA ASP A 312 22.90 -18.26 -15.53
C ASP A 312 21.80 -17.80 -14.55
N SER A 313 22.19 -17.10 -13.49
CA SER A 313 21.27 -16.59 -12.47
C SER A 313 20.67 -15.23 -12.84
N GLY A 314 21.33 -14.46 -13.71
CA GLY A 314 20.96 -13.08 -14.03
C GLY A 314 21.22 -12.08 -12.89
N LEU A 315 21.94 -12.49 -11.84
CA LEU A 315 22.26 -11.61 -10.71
C LEU A 315 23.26 -10.54 -11.15
N ILE A 316 22.91 -9.27 -10.94
CA ILE A 316 23.83 -8.15 -11.12
C ILE A 316 24.74 -8.08 -9.89
N ASP A 317 26.01 -8.38 -10.09
CA ASP A 317 27.03 -8.45 -9.04
C ASP A 317 27.82 -7.15 -8.90
N TYR A 318 28.01 -6.45 -10.03
CA TYR A 318 28.72 -5.17 -10.08
C TYR A 318 27.98 -4.18 -10.98
N GLY A 319 28.12 -2.89 -10.65
CA GLY A 319 27.73 -1.83 -11.56
C GLY A 319 28.18 -0.45 -11.10
N SER A 320 28.44 0.42 -12.07
CA SER A 320 28.71 1.86 -11.89
C SER A 320 27.91 2.65 -12.91
N ALA A 321 27.44 3.85 -12.56
CA ALA A 321 26.54 4.65 -13.39
C ALA A 321 27.13 6.02 -13.77
N ASP A 322 28.43 6.17 -13.60
CA ASP A 322 29.25 7.37 -13.73
C ASP A 322 30.49 7.09 -14.58
N VAL A 323 30.41 6.14 -15.51
CA VAL A 323 31.52 5.80 -16.41
C VAL A 323 31.72 6.93 -17.40
N MET A 324 32.92 7.50 -17.42
CA MET A 324 33.33 8.51 -18.39
C MET A 324 33.93 7.84 -19.63
N GLN A 325 33.77 8.44 -20.82
CA GLN A 325 34.29 7.88 -22.07
C GLN A 325 35.79 7.62 -22.05
N LYS A 326 36.55 8.49 -21.38
CA LYS A 326 38.00 8.34 -21.22
C LYS A 326 38.39 7.09 -20.39
N ASP A 327 37.51 6.66 -19.49
CA ASP A 327 37.74 5.56 -18.54
C ASP A 327 37.03 4.26 -18.99
N GLU A 328 36.11 4.34 -19.96
CA GLU A 328 35.26 3.24 -20.45
C GLU A 328 36.06 1.95 -20.71
N SER A 329 37.16 2.05 -21.46
CA SER A 329 37.97 0.88 -21.80
C SER A 329 38.64 0.20 -20.60
N ALA A 330 38.84 0.91 -19.49
CA ALA A 330 39.51 0.40 -18.28
C ALA A 330 38.55 -0.33 -17.33
N VAL A 331 37.24 -0.20 -17.52
CA VAL A 331 36.20 -0.76 -16.64
C VAL A 331 36.33 -2.27 -16.44
N VAL A 332 36.80 -3.01 -17.44
CA VAL A 332 37.06 -4.46 -17.31
C VAL A 332 38.09 -4.77 -16.23
N LEU A 333 39.12 -3.93 -16.09
CA LEU A 333 40.16 -4.06 -15.08
C LEU A 333 39.59 -3.69 -13.69
N GLU A 334 38.81 -2.61 -13.62
CA GLU A 334 38.17 -2.20 -12.36
C GLU A 334 37.20 -3.25 -11.82
N PHE A 335 36.46 -3.92 -12.71
CA PHE A 335 35.59 -5.04 -12.34
C PHE A 335 36.42 -6.22 -11.82
N LEU A 336 37.55 -6.52 -12.44
CA LEU A 336 38.44 -7.59 -11.97
C LEU A 336 39.05 -7.29 -10.62
N ASP A 337 39.49 -6.06 -10.39
CA ASP A 337 39.92 -5.57 -9.08
C ASP A 337 38.78 -5.78 -8.08
N PHE A 338 37.58 -5.30 -8.41
CA PHE A 338 36.40 -5.50 -7.57
C PHE A 338 36.11 -6.97 -7.30
N TYR A 339 36.24 -7.88 -8.26
CA TYR A 339 35.92 -9.30 -8.08
C TYR A 339 36.96 -9.97 -7.19
N ARG A 340 38.26 -9.73 -7.45
CA ARG A 340 39.39 -10.39 -6.78
C ARG A 340 39.71 -9.82 -5.41
N GLU A 341 39.35 -8.56 -5.14
CA GLU A 341 39.71 -7.88 -3.91
C GLU A 341 39.30 -8.66 -2.65
N GLY A 342 40.26 -8.98 -1.79
CA GLY A 342 40.01 -9.68 -0.52
C GLY A 342 39.77 -11.19 -0.64
N ASP A 343 39.82 -11.79 -1.84
CA ASP A 343 39.82 -13.24 -1.98
C ASP A 343 41.26 -13.80 -1.91
N LYS A 344 41.55 -14.52 -0.82
CA LYS A 344 42.85 -15.19 -0.62
C LYS A 344 42.84 -16.62 -1.15
N ASN A 345 41.67 -17.19 -1.44
CA ASN A 345 41.53 -18.56 -1.89
C ASN A 345 41.40 -18.59 -3.41
N LYS A 346 42.36 -19.24 -4.07
CA LYS A 346 42.38 -19.47 -5.53
C LYS A 346 41.23 -20.36 -6.06
N GLU A 347 40.22 -20.66 -5.25
CA GLU A 347 39.08 -21.54 -5.60
C GLU A 347 37.90 -20.77 -6.21
N ASN A 348 37.67 -19.50 -5.87
CA ASN A 348 36.64 -18.65 -6.53
C ASN A 348 37.20 -17.98 -7.79
N LYS A 349 37.66 -18.79 -8.74
CA LYS A 349 38.18 -18.24 -9.98
C LYS A 349 37.03 -18.02 -10.95
N LEU A 350 36.61 -16.76 -11.06
CA LEU A 350 36.10 -16.24 -12.33
C LEU A 350 37.02 -16.72 -13.45
N ARG A 351 36.50 -17.56 -14.34
CA ARG A 351 37.19 -18.14 -15.48
C ARG A 351 36.93 -17.36 -16.75
N TYR A 352 35.70 -16.89 -16.91
CA TYR A 352 35.26 -16.26 -18.13
C TYR A 352 34.70 -14.87 -17.85
N ILE A 353 35.15 -13.91 -18.65
CA ILE A 353 34.57 -12.58 -18.73
C ILE A 353 34.09 -12.42 -20.16
N VAL A 354 32.81 -12.12 -20.32
CA VAL A 354 32.16 -12.02 -21.62
C VAL A 354 31.70 -10.59 -21.81
N PHE A 355 32.12 -9.97 -22.93
CA PHE A 355 31.73 -8.63 -23.33
C PHE A 355 31.85 -8.47 -24.84
N ASP A 356 31.24 -7.42 -25.40
CA ASP A 356 31.38 -7.08 -26.83
C ASP A 356 32.83 -6.73 -27.18
N SER A 357 33.27 -7.05 -28.39
CA SER A 357 34.54 -6.63 -29.00
C SER A 357 34.93 -5.16 -28.80
N ARG A 358 33.96 -4.26 -28.62
CA ARG A 358 34.21 -2.81 -28.39
C ARG A 358 34.23 -2.39 -26.92
N PHE A 359 33.98 -3.30 -25.99
CA PHE A 359 33.90 -2.99 -24.56
C PHE A 359 35.23 -2.49 -23.98
N THR A 360 36.36 -2.98 -24.50
CA THR A 360 37.69 -2.57 -24.08
C THR A 360 38.64 -2.49 -25.29
N ASN A 361 39.84 -1.98 -25.07
CA ASN A 361 40.85 -1.79 -26.13
C ASN A 361 41.93 -2.89 -26.10
N TYR A 362 42.74 -2.96 -27.16
CA TYR A 362 43.81 -3.96 -27.28
C TYR A 362 44.88 -3.87 -26.17
N GLU A 363 45.13 -2.67 -25.63
CA GLU A 363 46.08 -2.49 -24.54
C GLU A 363 45.61 -3.22 -23.27
N ASN A 364 44.33 -3.04 -22.91
CA ASN A 364 43.75 -3.70 -21.74
C ASN A 364 43.51 -5.19 -21.98
N LEU A 365 43.18 -5.61 -23.22
CA LEU A 365 43.15 -7.04 -23.58
C LEU A 365 44.52 -7.69 -23.38
N ARG A 366 45.60 -7.01 -23.74
CA ARG A 366 46.96 -7.51 -23.50
C ARG A 366 47.27 -7.63 -22.01
N LYS A 367 46.86 -6.67 -21.18
CA LYS A 367 47.00 -6.76 -19.70
C LYS A 367 46.27 -7.97 -19.13
N LEU A 368 45.09 -8.30 -19.68
CA LEU A 368 44.32 -9.48 -19.30
C LEU A 368 45.04 -10.79 -19.69
N ASP A 369 45.60 -10.84 -20.89
CA ASP A 369 46.35 -12.01 -21.41
C ASP A 369 47.66 -12.24 -20.63
N ASP A 370 48.40 -11.16 -20.35
CA ASP A 370 49.65 -11.18 -19.57
C ASP A 370 49.41 -11.41 -18.06
N GLY A 371 48.15 -11.45 -17.61
CA GLY A 371 47.79 -11.64 -16.20
C GLY A 371 48.18 -10.47 -15.28
N GLN A 372 48.37 -9.27 -15.84
CA GLN A 372 48.76 -8.05 -15.13
C GLN A 372 47.54 -7.33 -14.52
N VAL A 373 46.67 -8.09 -13.85
CA VAL A 373 45.41 -7.59 -13.26
C VAL A 373 45.23 -8.09 -11.84
#